data_AF-A0A497NP89-F1
#
_entry.id   AF-A0A497NP89-F1
#
_cell.length_a   1.000
_cell.length_b   1.000
_cell.length_c   1.000
_cell.angle_alpha   90.00
_cell.angle_beta   90.00
_cell.angle_gamma   90.00
#
_symmetry.space_group_name_H-M   'P 1'
#
loop_
_entity.id
_entity.type
_entity.pdbx_description
1 polymer ?
#
loop_
_entity_poly.entity_id
_entity_poly.type
_entity_poly.pdbx_seq_one_letter_code
_entity_poly.pdbx_strand_id
1 'polypeptide(L)'
;MKENIEKFRKYYDGFVMFFILFLFYLYLLIISWNLNIQFSMMQALAPAFGILFYFAGVLCEHAKRNWFIGIRTPWTLSNEAVWEKTHKIGGKLFKACGIIAFLGIVVDKFALYFILLPVIMVTVYTTVYSYFEYKKQIRL
;
A
#
# COMPACT_ATOMS: atom_id res chain seq x y z
N MET A 1 -21.52 -10.77 1.80
CA MET A 1 -20.15 -10.34 2.19
C MET A 1 -19.06 -10.99 1.33
N LYS A 2 -19.16 -12.29 0.99
CA LYS A 2 -18.22 -12.98 0.05
C LYS A 2 -18.29 -12.44 -1.40
N GLU A 3 -19.47 -12.06 -1.89
CA GLU A 3 -19.65 -11.57 -3.27
C GLU A 3 -18.79 -10.34 -3.64
N ASN A 4 -18.56 -9.41 -2.70
CA ASN A 4 -17.74 -8.23 -3.01
C ASN A 4 -16.26 -8.57 -3.11
N ILE A 5 -15.78 -9.60 -2.40
CA ILE A 5 -14.39 -10.07 -2.50
C ILE A 5 -14.19 -10.77 -3.85
N GLU A 6 -15.18 -11.52 -4.33
CA GLU A 6 -15.12 -12.18 -5.64
C GLU A 6 -14.95 -11.17 -6.79
N LYS A 7 -15.59 -10.00 -6.72
CA LYS A 7 -15.49 -8.95 -7.76
C LYS A 7 -14.07 -8.42 -7.98
N PHE A 8 -13.20 -8.45 -6.96
CA PHE A 8 -11.81 -8.01 -7.09
C PHE A 8 -10.80 -9.11 -6.75
N ARG A 9 -11.25 -10.37 -6.66
CA ARG A 9 -10.42 -11.53 -6.30
C ARG A 9 -9.18 -11.64 -7.19
N LYS A 10 -9.28 -11.36 -8.49
CA LYS A 10 -8.12 -11.34 -9.39
C LYS A 10 -7.00 -10.39 -8.93
N TYR A 11 -7.35 -9.20 -8.45
CA TYR A 11 -6.39 -8.24 -7.92
C TYR A 11 -5.84 -8.66 -6.57
N TYR A 12 -6.69 -9.26 -5.73
CA TYR A 12 -6.27 -9.81 -4.44
C TYR A 12 -5.30 -10.98 -4.60
N ASP A 13 -5.64 -11.99 -5.41
CA ASP A 13 -4.81 -13.16 -5.65
C ASP A 13 -3.46 -12.75 -6.27
N GLY A 14 -3.48 -11.78 -7.19
CA GLY A 14 -2.26 -11.16 -7.73
C GLY A 14 -1.42 -10.51 -6.63
N PHE A 15 -2.03 -9.71 -5.76
CA PHE A 15 -1.34 -9.10 -4.62
C PHE A 15 -0.76 -10.15 -3.66
N VAL A 16 -1.50 -11.21 -3.34
CA VAL A 16 -1.01 -12.31 -2.50
C VAL A 16 0.21 -13.00 -3.12
N MET A 17 0.18 -13.25 -4.44
CA MET A 17 1.32 -13.80 -5.15
C MET A 17 2.56 -12.89 -5.04
N PHE A 18 2.38 -11.58 -5.27
CA PHE A 18 3.47 -10.60 -5.09
C PHE A 18 3.95 -10.53 -3.64
N PHE A 19 3.05 -10.64 -2.67
CA PHE A 19 3.38 -10.63 -1.25
C PHE A 19 4.21 -11.85 -0.86
N ILE A 20 3.89 -13.03 -1.39
CA ILE A 20 4.69 -14.24 -1.21
C ILE A 20 6.10 -14.06 -1.81
N LEU A 21 6.19 -13.52 -3.03
CA LEU A 21 7.48 -13.22 -3.66
C LEU A 21 8.30 -12.19 -2.85
N PHE A 22 7.64 -11.19 -2.28
CA PHE A 22 8.26 -10.22 -1.38
C PHE A 22 8.83 -10.89 -0.13
N LEU A 23 8.06 -11.75 0.54
CA LEU A 23 8.54 -12.49 1.71
C LEU A 23 9.71 -13.43 1.36
N PHE A 24 9.64 -14.08 0.20
CA PHE A 24 10.73 -14.91 -0.31
C PHE A 24 12.00 -14.09 -0.55
N TYR A 25 11.87 -12.90 -1.15
CA TYR A 25 12.99 -11.98 -1.35
C TYR A 25 13.60 -11.52 -0.01
N LEU A 26 12.77 -11.15 0.97
CA LEU A 26 13.25 -10.81 2.32
C LEU A 26 14.05 -11.95 2.94
N TYR A 27 13.58 -13.19 2.79
CA TYR A 27 14.26 -14.37 3.29
C TYR A 27 15.65 -14.54 2.66
N LEU A 28 15.78 -14.35 1.34
CA LEU A 28 17.07 -14.37 0.64
C LEU A 28 18.02 -13.28 1.15
N LEU A 29 17.51 -12.07 1.38
CA LEU A 29 18.33 -10.98 1.93
C LEU A 29 18.85 -11.31 3.33
N ILE A 30 18.01 -11.90 4.19
CA ILE A 30 18.41 -12.32 5.54
C ILE A 30 19.50 -13.39 5.46
N ILE A 31 19.36 -14.39 4.59
CA ILE A 31 20.42 -15.40 4.39
C ILE A 31 21.71 -14.74 3.93
N SER A 32 21.62 -13.83 2.96
CA SER A 32 22.77 -13.12 2.39
C SER A 32 23.50 -12.28 3.45
N TRP A 33 22.75 -11.64 4.33
CA TRP A 33 23.27 -10.88 5.47
C TRP A 33 23.99 -11.80 6.47
N ASN A 34 23.42 -12.98 6.77
CA ASN A 34 24.05 -13.96 7.67
C ASN A 34 25.33 -14.58 7.08
N LEU A 35 25.44 -14.64 5.75
CA LEU A 35 26.65 -15.07 5.04
C LEU A 35 27.74 -13.99 5.00
N ASN A 36 27.56 -12.86 5.69
CA ASN A 36 28.49 -11.71 5.71
C ASN A 36 28.77 -11.12 4.32
N ILE A 37 27.81 -11.22 3.40
CA ILE A 37 27.90 -10.51 2.11
C ILE A 37 27.79 -9.01 2.41
N GLN A 38 28.77 -8.24 1.96
CA GLN A 38 28.85 -6.80 2.20
C GLN A 38 27.92 -6.05 1.23
N PHE A 39 26.70 -5.74 1.66
CA PHE A 39 25.76 -4.88 0.93
C PHE A 39 24.94 -4.04 1.92
N SER A 40 24.38 -2.91 1.46
CA SER A 40 23.41 -2.19 2.29
C SER A 40 22.06 -2.91 2.27
N MET A 41 21.67 -3.44 3.44
CA MET A 41 20.35 -4.02 3.64
C MET A 41 19.23 -3.02 3.31
N MET A 42 19.41 -1.74 3.65
CA MET A 42 18.39 -0.71 3.42
C MET A 42 18.20 -0.41 1.93
N GLN A 43 19.29 -0.34 1.16
CA GLN A 43 19.20 -0.18 -0.30
C GLN A 43 18.54 -1.38 -0.98
N ALA A 44 18.79 -2.59 -0.49
CA ALA A 44 18.16 -3.80 -1.02
C ALA A 44 16.65 -3.88 -0.69
N LEU A 45 16.25 -3.37 0.48
CA LEU A 45 14.84 -3.33 0.90
C LEU A 45 14.01 -2.29 0.13
N ALA A 46 14.60 -1.14 -0.21
CA ALA A 46 13.92 -0.04 -0.88
C ALA A 46 13.10 -0.44 -2.13
N PRO A 47 13.67 -1.13 -3.15
CA PRO A 47 12.91 -1.54 -4.32
C PRO A 47 11.80 -2.55 -3.98
N ALA A 48 12.03 -3.45 -3.02
CA ALA A 48 11.02 -4.43 -2.60
C ALA A 48 9.80 -3.75 -1.96
N PHE A 49 10.00 -2.77 -1.08
CA PHE A 49 8.92 -1.95 -0.52
C PHE A 49 8.26 -1.07 -1.58
N GLY A 50 9.02 -0.51 -2.53
CA GLY A 50 8.47 0.28 -3.62
C GLY A 50 7.47 -0.51 -4.48
N ILE A 51 7.85 -1.73 -4.86
CA ILE A 51 6.99 -2.67 -5.59
C ILE A 51 5.76 -3.02 -4.74
N LEU A 52 5.95 -3.36 -3.46
CA LEU A 52 4.87 -3.72 -2.55
C LEU A 52 3.82 -2.60 -2.43
N PHE A 53 4.25 -1.35 -2.24
CA PHE A 53 3.34 -0.19 -2.14
C PHE A 53 2.62 0.08 -3.45
N TYR A 54 3.29 -0.08 -4.58
CA TYR A 54 2.66 0.08 -5.88
C TYR A 54 1.51 -0.92 -6.09
N PHE A 55 1.77 -2.20 -5.82
CA PHE A 55 0.73 -3.24 -5.93
C PHE A 55 -0.36 -3.10 -4.86
N ALA A 56 -0.02 -2.66 -3.65
CA ALA A 56 -1.02 -2.30 -2.64
C ALA A 56 -1.93 -1.16 -3.13
N GLY A 57 -1.37 -0.17 -3.84
CA GLY A 57 -2.14 0.89 -4.47
C GLY A 57 -3.07 0.40 -5.58
N VAL A 58 -2.61 -0.54 -6.42
CA VAL A 58 -3.45 -1.20 -7.44
C VAL A 58 -4.61 -1.96 -6.78
N LEU A 59 -4.33 -2.74 -5.73
CA LEU A 59 -5.36 -3.45 -4.98
C LEU A 59 -6.35 -2.48 -4.34
N CYS A 60 -5.87 -1.40 -3.74
CA CYS A 60 -6.70 -0.39 -3.09
C CYS A 60 -7.68 0.25 -4.08
N GLU A 61 -7.23 0.64 -5.28
CA GLU A 61 -8.08 1.27 -6.30
C GLU A 61 -9.22 0.36 -6.80
N HIS A 62 -9.00 -0.95 -6.82
CA HIS A 62 -9.99 -1.93 -7.28
C HIS A 62 -10.78 -2.59 -6.15
N ALA A 63 -10.40 -2.36 -4.89
CA ALA A 63 -11.06 -2.93 -3.73
C ALA A 63 -12.51 -2.44 -3.66
N LYS A 64 -13.46 -3.38 -3.69
CA LYS A 64 -14.87 -3.08 -3.41
C LYS A 64 -15.13 -3.06 -1.91
N ARG A 65 -16.19 -2.37 -1.47
CA ARG A 65 -16.52 -2.21 -0.06
C ARG A 65 -16.58 -3.55 0.66
N ASN A 66 -15.70 -3.73 1.63
CA ASN A 66 -15.53 -4.97 2.37
C ASN A 66 -14.91 -4.69 3.75
N TRP A 67 -14.94 -5.70 4.63
CA TRP A 67 -14.47 -5.58 6.01
C TRP A 67 -12.99 -5.93 6.22
N PHE A 68 -12.27 -6.39 5.21
CA PHE A 68 -10.91 -6.96 5.35
C PHE A 68 -9.81 -6.15 4.66
N ILE A 69 -10.06 -5.63 3.47
CA ILE A 69 -9.06 -5.08 2.53
C ILE A 69 -9.38 -3.63 2.23
N GLY A 70 -8.37 -2.76 2.37
CA GLY A 70 -8.47 -1.33 2.06
C GLY A 70 -8.48 -0.41 3.27
N ILE A 71 -8.88 0.84 3.07
CA ILE A 71 -8.93 1.92 4.07
C ILE A 71 -10.28 1.82 4.81
N ARG A 72 -10.27 1.16 5.97
CA ARG A 72 -11.48 0.76 6.71
C ARG A 72 -11.75 1.68 7.90
N THR A 73 -12.25 2.86 7.60
CA THR A 73 -12.80 3.77 8.60
C THR A 73 -14.30 3.51 8.81
N PRO A 74 -14.89 3.90 9.96
CA PRO A 74 -16.32 3.71 10.22
C PRO A 74 -17.21 4.23 9.09
N TRP A 75 -16.84 5.38 8.51
CA TRP A 75 -17.60 6.03 7.45
C TRP A 75 -17.39 5.42 6.05
N THR A 76 -16.20 4.92 5.72
CA THR A 76 -16.00 4.17 4.46
C THR A 76 -16.77 2.85 4.46
N LEU A 77 -16.95 2.23 5.63
CA LEU A 77 -17.71 1.00 5.74
C LEU A 77 -19.22 1.25 5.66
N SER A 78 -19.70 2.38 6.17
CA SER A 78 -21.11 2.74 6.11
C SER A 78 -21.57 3.20 4.72
N ASN A 79 -20.67 3.73 3.87
CA ASN A 79 -21.06 4.36 2.61
C ASN A 79 -20.15 3.99 1.42
N GLU A 80 -20.76 3.46 0.36
CA GLU A 80 -20.05 2.99 -0.84
C GLU A 80 -19.45 4.13 -1.68
N ALA A 81 -20.10 5.28 -1.78
CA ALA A 81 -19.54 6.43 -2.49
C ALA A 81 -18.33 7.02 -1.76
N VAL A 82 -18.34 7.04 -0.42
CA VAL A 82 -17.15 7.44 0.38
C VAL A 82 -16.02 6.43 0.19
N TRP A 83 -16.36 5.14 0.16
CA TRP A 83 -15.40 4.06 -0.11
C TRP A 83 -14.71 4.25 -1.45
N GLU A 84 -15.46 4.34 -2.56
CA GLU A 84 -14.88 4.42 -3.91
C GLU A 84 -14.00 5.66 -4.09
N LYS A 85 -14.44 6.83 -3.60
CA LYS A 85 -13.63 8.06 -3.68
C LYS A 85 -12.34 7.96 -2.88
N THR A 86 -12.42 7.43 -1.65
CA THR A 86 -11.25 7.27 -0.76
C THR A 86 -10.24 6.31 -1.37
N HIS A 87 -10.70 5.17 -1.88
CA HIS A 87 -9.86 4.12 -2.45
C HIS A 87 -9.25 4.50 -3.80
N LYS A 88 -9.95 5.28 -4.62
CA LYS A 88 -9.40 5.82 -5.87
C LYS A 88 -8.24 6.78 -5.62
N ILE A 89 -8.37 7.67 -4.63
CA ILE A 89 -7.28 8.59 -4.26
C ILE A 89 -6.17 7.86 -3.52
N GLY A 90 -6.51 7.01 -2.55
CA GLY A 90 -5.56 6.19 -1.81
C GLY A 90 -4.72 5.33 -2.74
N GLY A 91 -5.34 4.65 -3.71
CA GLY A 91 -4.65 3.84 -4.70
C GLY A 91 -3.61 4.63 -5.50
N LYS A 92 -3.96 5.83 -6.00
CA LYS A 92 -3.01 6.71 -6.70
C LYS A 92 -1.85 7.16 -5.80
N LEU A 93 -2.14 7.53 -4.56
CA LEU A 93 -1.14 7.99 -3.61
C LEU A 93 -0.19 6.85 -3.19
N PHE A 94 -0.69 5.65 -2.95
CA PHE A 94 0.13 4.47 -2.65
C PHE A 94 1.04 4.10 -3.83
N LYS A 95 0.56 4.21 -5.08
CA LYS A 95 1.42 4.04 -6.27
C LYS A 95 2.54 5.08 -6.31
N ALA A 96 2.23 6.34 -5.99
CA ALA A 96 3.24 7.39 -5.89
C ALA A 96 4.26 7.10 -4.77
N CYS A 97 3.82 6.62 -3.60
CA CYS A 97 4.72 6.16 -2.54
C CYS A 97 5.64 5.05 -3.02
N GLY A 98 5.13 4.09 -3.80
CA GLY A 98 5.94 3.02 -4.37
C GLY A 98 7.07 3.54 -5.26
N ILE A 99 6.78 4.53 -6.11
CA ILE A 99 7.78 5.17 -6.97
C ILE A 99 8.81 5.93 -6.13
N ILE A 100 8.38 6.67 -5.11
CA ILE A 100 9.26 7.43 -4.21
C ILE A 100 10.17 6.48 -3.41
N ALA A 101 9.62 5.38 -2.89
CA ALA A 101 10.39 4.37 -2.17
C ALA A 101 11.42 3.68 -3.07
N PHE A 102 11.10 3.47 -4.36
CA PHE A 102 12.04 2.92 -5.33
C PHE A 102 13.25 3.84 -5.57
N LEU A 103 13.06 5.17 -5.55
CA LEU A 103 14.17 6.14 -5.64
C LEU A 103 15.13 6.06 -4.43
N GLY A 104 14.70 5.46 -3.31
CA GLY A 104 15.54 5.19 -2.15
C GLY A 104 16.76 4.30 -2.44
N ILE A 105 16.79 3.60 -3.58
CA ILE A 105 17.93 2.78 -4.00
C ILE A 105 19.20 3.62 -4.22
N VAL A 106 19.05 4.87 -4.66
CA VAL A 106 20.18 5.74 -5.03
C VAL A 106 20.88 6.31 -3.80
N VAL A 107 20.19 6.38 -2.65
CA VAL A 107 20.67 7.13 -1.49
C VAL A 107 20.55 6.31 -0.21
N ASP A 108 21.61 5.57 0.13
CA ASP A 108 21.66 4.63 1.26
C ASP A 108 21.18 5.25 2.59
N LYS A 109 21.78 6.38 2.96
CA LYS A 109 21.49 7.07 4.24
C LYS A 109 20.04 7.53 4.37
N PHE A 110 19.35 7.75 3.25
CA PHE A 110 17.99 8.27 3.25
C PHE A 110 16.94 7.23 2.83
N ALA A 111 17.34 6.01 2.44
CA ALA A 111 16.43 4.96 1.96
C ALA A 111 15.25 4.72 2.91
N LEU A 112 15.51 4.65 4.22
CA LEU A 112 14.47 4.49 5.24
C LEU A 112 13.45 5.65 5.24
N TYR A 113 13.90 6.89 5.07
CA TYR A 113 13.02 8.06 5.01
C TYR A 113 12.17 8.06 3.73
N PHE A 114 12.74 7.64 2.59
CA PHE A 114 12.01 7.51 1.33
C PHE A 114 10.92 6.42 1.38
N ILE A 115 11.07 5.41 2.24
CA ILE A 115 10.05 4.37 2.46
C ILE A 115 8.99 4.86 3.45
N LEU A 116 9.40 5.31 4.64
CA LEU A 116 8.48 5.58 5.75
C LEU A 116 7.72 6.90 5.63
N LEU A 117 8.39 7.98 5.21
CA LEU A 117 7.78 9.31 5.22
C LEU A 117 6.57 9.38 4.26
N PRO A 118 6.66 8.93 2.99
CA PRO A 118 5.54 8.99 2.07
C PRO A 118 4.38 8.11 2.52
N VAL A 119 4.65 6.89 3.00
CA VAL A 119 3.57 5.97 3.39
C VAL A 119 2.81 6.49 4.60
N ILE A 120 3.51 7.04 5.60
CA ILE A 120 2.87 7.66 6.78
C ILE A 120 2.02 8.85 6.36
N MET A 121 2.56 9.74 5.51
CA MET A 121 1.81 10.90 5.00
C MET A 121 0.56 10.48 4.25
N VAL A 122 0.64 9.46 3.38
CA VAL A 122 -0.51 8.96 2.62
C VAL A 122 -1.53 8.27 3.50
N THR A 123 -1.12 7.49 4.50
CA THR A 123 -2.03 6.91 5.48
C THR A 123 -2.80 7.99 6.23
N VAL A 124 -2.11 8.99 6.80
CA VAL A 124 -2.76 10.09 7.51
C VAL A 124 -3.70 10.86 6.57
N TYR A 125 -3.22 11.23 5.37
CA TYR A 125 -4.01 11.96 4.40
C TYR A 125 -5.27 11.20 3.99
N THR A 126 -5.18 9.91 3.69
CA THR A 126 -6.33 9.11 3.25
C THR A 126 -7.35 8.92 4.35
N THR A 127 -6.92 8.72 5.60
CA THR A 127 -7.81 8.68 6.76
C THR A 127 -8.54 10.02 6.93
N VAL A 128 -7.83 11.14 6.90
CA VAL A 128 -8.43 12.47 7.03
C VAL A 128 -9.37 12.80 5.87
N TYR A 129 -8.94 12.52 4.63
CA TYR A 129 -9.74 12.73 3.41
C TYR A 129 -11.06 11.96 3.48
N SER A 130 -11.02 10.72 3.95
CA SER A 130 -12.22 9.89 4.05
C SER A 130 -13.27 10.48 4.99
N TYR A 131 -12.85 11.13 6.09
CA TYR A 131 -13.75 11.82 7.02
C TYR A 131 -14.39 13.05 6.37
N PHE A 132 -13.61 13.83 5.62
CA PHE A 132 -14.15 14.99 4.89
C PHE A 132 -15.17 14.58 3.83
N GLU A 133 -14.92 13.51 3.07
CA GLU A 133 -15.88 13.00 2.09
C GLU A 133 -17.16 12.47 2.75
N TYR A 134 -17.06 11.86 3.93
CA TYR A 134 -18.23 11.48 4.71
C TYR A 134 -19.07 12.69 5.14
N LYS A 135 -18.42 13.73 5.67
CA LYS A 135 -19.10 14.96 6.11
C LYS A 135 -19.82 15.66 4.95
N LYS A 136 -19.24 15.65 3.74
CA LYS A 136 -19.90 16.18 2.53
C LYS A 136 -21.17 15.42 2.18
N GLN A 137 -21.19 14.10 2.36
CA GLN A 137 -22.36 13.29 2.04
C GLN A 137 -23.50 13.39 3.05
N ILE A 138 -23.23 13.71 4.32
CA ILE A 138 -24.29 13.97 5.31
C ILE A 138 -24.95 15.34 5.09
N ARG A 139 -24.22 16.29 4.51
CA ARG A 139 -24.68 17.68 4.33
C ARG A 139 -25.46 17.89 3.03
N LEU A 140 -25.49 16.90 2.14
CA LEU A 140 -26.28 16.85 0.90
C LEU A 140 -27.56 16.06 1.17
#